data_AF-A0A4R4M089-F1
#
_entry.id   AF-A0A4R4M089-F1
#
_cell.length_a   1.000
_cell.length_b   1.000
_cell.length_c   1.000
_cell.angle_alpha   90.00
_cell.angle_beta   90.00
_cell.angle_gamma   90.00
#
_symmetry.space_group_name_H-M   'P 1'
#
loop_
_entity.id
_entity.type
_entity.pdbx_description
1 polymer ?
#
loop_
_entity_poly.entity_id
_entity_poly.type
_entity_poly.pdbx_seq_one_letter_code
_entity_poly.pdbx_strand_id
1 'polypeptide(L)'
;MTARDHFREAEKLIEQADAWMDADLGWKASLSARERIERRQADLFAAITHALLGLGEALDSGTAVPLLDLPMRTDLPKETS
;
A
#
# COMPACT_ATOMS: atom_id res chain seq x y z
N MET A 1 11.65 15.34 -0.80
CA MET A 1 10.69 14.61 -1.65
C MET A 1 9.44 15.45 -1.75
N THR A 2 8.84 15.51 -2.93
CA THR A 2 7.54 16.17 -3.13
C THR A 2 6.40 15.20 -2.79
N ALA A 3 5.17 15.71 -2.67
CA ALA A 3 3.97 14.87 -2.52
C ALA A 3 3.89 13.77 -3.59
N ARG A 4 4.24 14.09 -4.84
CA ARG A 4 4.27 13.15 -5.95
C ARG A 4 5.31 12.04 -5.75
N ASP A 5 6.49 12.37 -5.23
CA ASP A 5 7.54 11.38 -4.97
C ASP A 5 7.10 10.41 -3.87
N HIS A 6 6.41 10.91 -2.84
CA HIS A 6 5.83 10.09 -1.79
C HIS A 6 4.79 9.11 -2.32
N PHE A 7 3.84 9.55 -3.15
CA PHE A 7 2.85 8.65 -3.75
C PHE A 7 3.49 7.60 -4.67
N ARG A 8 4.49 8.00 -5.48
CA ARG A 8 5.20 7.05 -6.35
C ARG A 8 5.93 5.97 -5.56
N GLU A 9 6.56 6.33 -4.44
CA GLU A 9 7.24 5.32 -3.61
C GLU A 9 6.21 4.41 -2.91
N ALA A 10 5.05 4.94 -2.51
CA ALA A 10 3.95 4.12 -1.98
C ALA A 10 3.46 3.09 -3.01
N GLU A 11 3.24 3.49 -4.26
CA GLU A 11 2.85 2.57 -5.35
C GLU A 11 3.88 1.46 -5.56
N LYS A 12 5.17 1.82 -5.64
CA LYS A 12 6.26 0.85 -5.79
C LYS A 12 6.33 -0.14 -4.63
N LEU A 13 6.11 0.31 -3.40
CA LEU A 13 6.08 -0.56 -2.22
C LEU A 13 4.87 -1.50 -2.24
N ILE A 14 3.72 -1.07 -2.76
CA ILE A 14 2.55 -1.95 -2.95
C ILE A 14 2.87 -3.05 -3.98
N GLU A 15 3.48 -2.71 -5.12
CA GLU A 15 3.91 -3.69 -6.11
C GLU A 15 4.91 -4.71 -5.52
N GLN A 16 5.84 -4.25 -4.69
CA GLN A 16 6.77 -5.13 -3.97
C GLN A 16 6.08 -6.02 -2.95
N ALA A 17 5.11 -5.47 -2.21
CA ALA A 17 4.30 -6.19 -1.25
C ALA A 17 3.56 -7.36 -1.91
N ASP A 18 2.94 -7.13 -3.07
CA ASP A 18 2.23 -8.17 -3.81
C ASP A 18 3.19 -9.23 -4.37
N ALA A 19 4.40 -8.84 -4.77
CA ALA A 19 5.44 -9.76 -5.21
C ALA A 19 5.98 -10.68 -4.10
N TRP A 20 5.65 -10.47 -2.81
CA TRP A 20 5.97 -11.45 -1.76
C TRP A 20 5.03 -12.64 -1.74
N MET A 21 3.83 -12.53 -2.31
CA MET A 21 2.89 -13.65 -2.38
C MET A 21 3.16 -14.57 -3.56
N ASP A 22 3.93 -14.11 -4.54
CA ASP A 22 4.42 -14.94 -5.64
C ASP A 22 5.63 -15.78 -5.15
N ALA A 23 5.34 -17.01 -4.74
CA ALA A 23 6.31 -17.93 -4.16
C ALA A 23 7.25 -18.57 -5.19
N ASP A 24 6.99 -18.40 -6.49
CA ASP A 24 7.74 -19.05 -7.57
C ASP A 24 9.02 -18.29 -7.96
N LEU A 25 9.27 -17.14 -7.35
CA LEU A 25 10.41 -16.27 -7.66
C LEU A 25 11.66 -16.59 -6.83
N GLY A 26 12.46 -17.53 -7.33
CA GLY A 26 13.87 -17.70 -6.95
C GLY A 26 14.10 -17.88 -5.45
N TRP A 27 14.91 -17.01 -4.85
CA TRP A 27 15.25 -17.10 -3.42
C TRP A 27 14.05 -16.89 -2.47
N LYS A 28 12.91 -16.37 -2.93
CA LYS A 28 11.69 -16.24 -2.12
C LYS A 28 11.02 -17.59 -1.84
N ALA A 29 11.27 -18.60 -2.68
CA ALA A 29 10.79 -19.96 -2.49
C ALA A 29 11.40 -20.62 -1.24
N SER A 30 12.60 -20.18 -0.80
CA SER A 30 13.24 -20.71 0.41
C SER A 30 12.69 -20.11 1.71
N LEU A 31 11.81 -19.12 1.63
CA LEU A 31 11.17 -18.53 2.81
C LEU A 31 9.91 -19.34 3.18
N SER A 32 9.57 -19.34 4.47
CA SER A 32 8.26 -19.81 4.92
C SER A 32 7.15 -18.86 4.49
N ALA A 33 5.91 -19.36 4.43
CA ALA A 33 4.75 -18.52 4.16
C ALA A 33 4.62 -17.38 5.19
N ARG A 34 4.97 -17.64 6.45
CA ARG A 34 4.95 -16.63 7.51
C ARG A 34 5.94 -15.50 7.24
N GLU A 35 7.19 -15.81 6.91
CA GLU A 35 8.20 -14.78 6.60
C GLU A 35 7.81 -13.94 5.38
N ARG A 36 7.19 -14.56 4.36
CA ARG A 36 6.68 -13.81 3.20
C ARG A 36 5.54 -12.87 3.59
N ILE A 37 4.63 -13.30 4.46
CA ILE A 37 3.54 -12.45 4.99
C ILE A 37 4.12 -11.30 5.82
N GLU A 38 5.09 -11.55 6.70
CA GLU A 38 5.72 -10.53 7.53
C GLU A 38 6.43 -9.47 6.67
N ARG A 39 7.16 -9.88 5.62
CA ARG A 39 7.79 -8.96 4.67
C ARG A 39 6.77 -8.18 3.84
N ARG A 40 5.70 -8.83 3.38
CA ARG A 40 4.57 -8.17 2.72
C ARG A 40 3.97 -7.08 3.61
N GLN A 41 3.74 -7.38 4.88
CA GLN A 41 3.19 -6.40 5.83
C GLN A 41 4.14 -5.21 6.04
N ALA A 42 5.44 -5.47 6.15
CA ALA A 42 6.44 -4.40 6.27
C ALA A 42 6.40 -3.43 5.07
N ASP A 43 6.36 -3.96 3.84
CA ASP A 43 6.27 -3.14 2.63
C ASP A 43 4.95 -2.35 2.57
N LEU A 44 3.83 -2.95 2.97
CA LEU A 44 2.54 -2.25 3.05
C LEU A 44 2.53 -1.13 4.10
N PHE A 45 3.12 -1.34 5.28
CA PHE A 45 3.23 -0.30 6.30
C PHE A 45 4.11 0.86 5.82
N ALA A 46 5.21 0.56 5.12
CA ALA A 46 6.04 1.57 4.49
C ALA A 46 5.24 2.34 3.42
N ALA A 47 4.46 1.65 2.58
CA ALA A 47 3.61 2.28 1.57
C ALA A 47 2.59 3.24 2.18
N ILE A 48 1.89 2.82 3.25
CA ILE A 48 0.93 3.66 3.98
C ILE A 48 1.63 4.90 4.54
N THR A 49 2.82 4.73 5.12
CA THR A 49 3.60 5.85 5.66
C THR A 49 3.95 6.85 4.56
N HIS A 50 4.41 6.38 3.40
CA HIS A 50 4.69 7.24 2.25
C HIS A 50 3.42 7.95 1.74
N ALA A 51 2.28 7.26 1.65
CA ALA A 51 1.03 7.88 1.24
C ALA A 51 0.56 8.98 2.22
N LEU A 52 0.70 8.77 3.53
CA LEU A 52 0.36 9.76 4.55
C LEU A 52 1.28 10.98 4.49
N LEU A 53 2.58 10.77 4.29
CA LEU A 53 3.54 11.88 4.09
C LEU A 53 3.22 12.67 2.82
N GLY A 54 2.90 11.98 1.72
CA GLY A 54 2.48 12.62 0.47
C GLY A 54 1.19 13.41 0.61
N LEU A 55 0.22 12.89 1.37
CA LEU A 55 -1.00 13.60 1.71
C LEU A 55 -0.72 14.87 2.53
N GLY A 56 0.10 14.78 3.58
CA GLY A 56 0.49 15.93 4.39
C GLY A 56 1.14 17.03 3.54
N GLU A 57 2.11 16.66 2.71
CA GLU A 57 2.83 17.60 1.84
C GLU A 57 1.89 18.25 0.79
N ALA A 58 0.95 17.48 0.24
CA ALA A 58 -0.02 17.99 -0.73
C ALA A 58 -0.99 19.00 -0.09
N LEU A 59 -1.45 18.72 1.13
CA LEU A 59 -2.30 19.62 1.90
C LEU A 59 -1.57 20.93 2.24
N ASP A 60 -0.31 20.84 2.67
CA ASP A 60 0.50 22.01 3.04
C ASP A 60 0.87 22.87 1.82
N SER A 61 1.08 22.26 0.65
CA SER A 61 1.45 22.96 -0.58
C SER A 61 0.25 23.44 -1.42
N GLY A 62 -0.98 23.10 -1.04
CA GLY A 62 -2.18 23.35 -1.85
C GLY A 62 -2.20 22.54 -3.16
N THR A 63 -1.42 21.46 -3.24
CA THR A 63 -1.38 20.57 -4.40
C THR A 63 -2.62 19.67 -4.39
N ALA A 64 -3.30 19.53 -5.53
CA ALA A 64 -4.42 18.60 -5.66
C ALA A 64 -3.96 17.17 -5.31
N VAL A 65 -4.55 16.61 -4.26
CA VAL A 65 -4.34 15.20 -3.87
C VAL A 65 -5.08 14.32 -4.87
N PRO A 66 -4.43 13.33 -5.51
CA PRO A 66 -5.17 12.31 -6.24
C PRO A 66 -6.00 11.54 -5.21
N LEU A 67 -7.32 11.74 -5.22
CA LEU A 67 -8.25 10.86 -4.51
C LEU A 67 -7.99 9.46 -5.05
N LEU A 68 -7.40 8.59 -4.23
CA LEU A 68 -7.41 7.17 -4.48
C LEU A 68 -8.87 6.80 -4.72
N ASP A 69 -9.16 6.27 -5.90
CA ASP A 69 -10.46 5.72 -6.26
C ASP A 69 -10.64 4.42 -5.46
N LEU A 70 -10.76 4.57 -4.14
CA LEU A 70 -10.98 3.48 -3.22
C LEU A 70 -12.39 2.99 -3.53
N PRO A 71 -12.56 1.73 -3.98
CA PRO A 71 -13.89 1.18 -4.17
C PRO A 71 -14.58 1.23 -2.82
N MET A 72 -15.49 2.18 -2.67
CA MET A 72 -16.30 2.31 -1.48
C MET A 72 -17.18 1.06 -1.47
N ARG A 73 -16.83 0.04 -0.67
CA ARG A 73 -17.69 -1.12 -0.45
C ARG A 73 -18.96 -0.61 0.22
N THR A 74 -19.99 -0.38 -0.58
CA THR A 74 -21.34 0.01 -0.16
C THR A 74 -22.12 -1.14 0.48
N ASP A 75 -21.49 -2.30 0.67
CA ASP A 75 -22.13 -3.48 1.23
C ASP A 75 -22.13 -3.39 2.76
N LEU A 76 -22.94 -2.47 3.29
CA LEU A 76 -23.39 -2.53 4.68
C LEU A 76 -24.14 -3.86 4.87
N PRO A 77 -23.78 -4.70 5.85
CA PRO A 77 -24.55 -5.90 6.14
C PRO A 77 -25.97 -5.48 6.54
N LYS A 78 -26.98 -5.98 5.83
CA LYS A 78 -28.37 -5.80 6.23
C LYS A 78 -28.54 -6.45 7.59
N GLU A 79 -28.88 -5.66 8.60
CA GLU A 79 -29.29 -6.18 9.90
C GLU A 79 -30.47 -7.13 9.66
N THR A 80 -30.27 -8.40 10.00
CA THR A 80 -31.32 -9.41 10.03
C THR A 80 -32.31 -9.02 11.11
N SER A 81 -33.52 -8.63 10.68
CA SER A 81 -34.70 -8.50 11.55
C SER A 81 -35.13 -9.82 12.16
#